data_AF-A0AAJ3HKB1-F1
#
_entry.id   AF-A0AAJ3HKB1-F1
#
_cell.length_a   1.000
_cell.length_b   1.000
_cell.length_c   1.000
_cell.angle_alpha   90.00
_cell.angle_beta   90.00
_cell.angle_gamma   90.00
#
_symmetry.space_group_name_H-M   'P 1'
#
loop_
_entity.id
_entity.type
_entity.pdbx_description
1 polymer ?
#
loop_
_entity_poly.entity_id
_entity_poly.type
_entity_poly.pdbx_seq_one_letter_code
_entity_poly.pdbx_strand_id
1 'polypeptide(L)'
;MKLIATVRDRATITTEASAPDVAALRAAVIASTPPGHALAGLHGGGRVNGDLVGTAVFRPTATRTIEAEGRDYPSARKALEALVPEEQVVLSVHAVDQ
;
A
#
# COMPACT_ATOMS: atom_id res chain seq x y z
N MET A 1 8.67 23.64 15.24
CA MET A 1 7.57 23.03 14.46
C MET A 1 7.84 21.54 14.34
N LYS A 2 6.91 20.69 14.76
CA LYS A 2 7.04 19.23 14.66
C LYS A 2 6.09 18.69 13.59
N LEU A 3 6.60 17.89 12.68
CA LEU A 3 5.80 17.15 11.71
C LEU A 3 5.87 15.66 12.00
N ILE A 4 4.72 15.01 11.88
CA ILE A 4 4.59 13.58 12.02
C ILE A 4 3.99 13.03 10.74
N ALA A 5 4.62 11.99 10.18
CA ALA A 5 4.12 11.32 8.99
C ALA A 5 3.86 9.84 9.24
N THR A 6 2.76 9.35 8.68
CA THR A 6 2.51 7.92 8.59
C THR A 6 3.06 7.44 7.25
N VAL A 7 3.96 6.46 7.30
CA VAL A 7 4.57 5.85 6.13
C VAL A 7 4.27 4.37 6.06
N ARG A 8 4.32 3.82 4.86
CA ARG A 8 4.13 2.39 4.57
C ARG A 8 5.14 1.95 3.54
N ASP A 9 5.54 0.68 3.58
CA ASP A 9 6.24 0.03 2.49
C ASP A 9 5.50 0.19 1.13
N ARG A 10 6.27 0.43 0.08
CA ARG A 10 5.82 0.59 -1.31
C ARG A 10 5.67 -0.76 -2.01
N ALA A 11 6.40 -1.78 -1.60
CA ALA A 11 6.44 -3.08 -2.25
C ALA A 11 5.05 -3.71 -2.27
N THR A 12 4.61 -4.15 -3.45
CA THR A 12 3.37 -4.87 -3.63
C THR A 12 3.64 -6.31 -4.01
N ILE A 13 2.75 -7.21 -3.62
CA ILE A 13 2.78 -8.62 -4.02
C ILE A 13 1.74 -8.81 -5.12
N THR A 14 2.12 -9.49 -6.19
CA THR A 14 1.22 -9.83 -7.28
C THR A 14 0.98 -11.33 -7.29
N THR A 15 -0.29 -11.74 -7.40
CA THR A 15 -0.65 -13.16 -7.57
C THR A 15 -1.64 -13.33 -8.71
N GLU A 16 -1.58 -14.47 -9.37
CA GLU A 16 -2.56 -14.86 -10.38
C GLU A 16 -3.56 -15.83 -9.77
N ALA A 17 -4.83 -15.71 -10.18
CA ALA A 17 -5.89 -16.63 -9.82
C ALA A 17 -6.76 -16.92 -11.05
N SER A 18 -7.26 -18.15 -11.13
CA SER A 18 -8.22 -18.58 -12.16
C SER A 18 -9.47 -19.15 -11.51
N ALA A 19 -10.63 -18.78 -12.02
CA ALA A 19 -11.92 -19.24 -11.51
C ALA A 19 -13.01 -19.15 -12.59
N PRO A 20 -14.11 -19.91 -12.48
CA PRO A 20 -15.12 -20.00 -13.55
C PRO A 20 -15.87 -18.68 -13.84
N ASP A 21 -15.96 -17.80 -12.83
CA ASP A 21 -16.63 -16.51 -12.90
C ASP A 21 -15.98 -15.45 -11.99
N VAL A 22 -16.47 -14.21 -12.09
CA VAL A 22 -15.95 -13.05 -11.34
C VAL A 22 -16.13 -13.21 -9.82
N ALA A 23 -17.23 -13.81 -9.37
CA ALA A 23 -17.51 -13.96 -7.94
C ALA A 23 -16.57 -15.01 -7.33
N ALA A 24 -16.41 -16.15 -8.00
CA ALA A 24 -15.46 -17.19 -7.65
C ALA A 24 -14.01 -16.67 -7.68
N LEU A 25 -13.65 -15.86 -8.68
CA LEU A 25 -12.32 -15.25 -8.77
C LEU A 25 -12.05 -14.31 -7.60
N ARG A 26 -13.01 -13.45 -7.25
CA ARG A 26 -12.89 -12.56 -6.09
C ARG A 26 -12.74 -13.36 -4.80
N ALA A 27 -13.53 -14.41 -4.61
CA ALA A 27 -13.43 -15.26 -3.43
C ALA A 27 -12.05 -15.94 -3.34
N ALA A 28 -11.53 -16.46 -4.45
CA ALA A 28 -10.20 -17.06 -4.52
C ALA A 28 -9.10 -16.05 -4.16
N VAL A 29 -9.17 -14.84 -4.72
CA VAL A 29 -8.22 -13.75 -4.45
C VAL A 29 -8.27 -13.31 -2.98
N ILE A 30 -9.47 -13.21 -2.39
CA ILE A 30 -9.60 -12.85 -0.97
C ILE A 30 -8.99 -13.94 -0.10
N ALA A 31 -9.27 -15.22 -0.40
CA ALA A 31 -8.70 -16.36 0.32
C ALA A 31 -7.18 -16.44 0.19
N SER A 32 -6.61 -15.97 -0.93
CA SER A 32 -5.16 -15.93 -1.16
C SER A 32 -4.47 -14.67 -0.64
N THR A 33 -5.15 -13.82 0.15
CA THR A 33 -4.57 -12.58 0.66
C THR A 33 -3.38 -12.88 1.57
N PRO A 34 -2.16 -12.39 1.24
CA PRO A 34 -1.00 -12.59 2.11
C PRO A 34 -1.20 -11.94 3.48
N PRO A 35 -0.67 -12.53 4.57
CA PRO A 35 -0.68 -11.90 5.89
C PRO A 35 -0.07 -10.49 5.85
N GLY A 36 -0.68 -9.55 6.59
CA GLY A 36 -0.21 -8.16 6.65
C GLY A 36 -0.40 -7.36 5.35
N HIS A 37 -1.20 -7.87 4.41
CA HIS A 37 -1.54 -7.20 3.17
C HIS A 37 -3.04 -7.03 3.00
N ALA A 38 -3.42 -6.07 2.17
CA ALA A 38 -4.79 -5.85 1.72
C ALA A 38 -4.82 -5.83 0.19
N LEU A 39 -5.94 -6.29 -0.38
CA LEU A 39 -6.16 -6.20 -1.82
C LEU A 39 -6.18 -4.73 -2.25
N ALA A 40 -5.24 -4.37 -3.12
CA ALA A 40 -5.13 -3.05 -3.71
C ALA A 40 -5.89 -2.94 -5.03
N GLY A 41 -5.90 -4.03 -5.80
CA GLY A 41 -6.58 -4.10 -7.08
C GLY A 41 -6.66 -5.53 -7.60
N LEU A 42 -7.66 -5.77 -8.46
CA LEU A 42 -7.83 -7.02 -9.19
C LEU A 42 -8.10 -6.68 -10.65
N HIS A 43 -7.20 -7.11 -11.53
CA HIS A 43 -7.30 -6.90 -12.97
C HIS A 43 -7.70 -8.21 -13.64
N GLY A 44 -8.75 -8.20 -14.47
CA GLY A 44 -9.14 -9.36 -15.26
C GLY A 44 -8.24 -9.48 -16.49
N GLY A 45 -7.58 -10.64 -16.66
CA GLY A 45 -6.74 -10.96 -17.81
C GLY A 45 -7.50 -11.61 -18.98
N GLY A 46 -8.80 -11.86 -18.83
CA GLY A 46 -9.64 -12.56 -19.80
C GLY A 46 -9.92 -14.01 -19.38
N ARG A 47 -10.35 -14.84 -20.33
CA ARG A 47 -10.62 -16.27 -20.08
C ARG A 47 -9.56 -17.17 -20.71
N VAL A 48 -9.09 -18.16 -19.96
CA VAL A 48 -8.17 -19.20 -20.41
C VAL A 48 -8.83 -20.55 -20.12
N ASN A 49 -8.97 -21.39 -21.14
CA ASN A 49 -9.66 -22.70 -21.03
C ASN A 49 -11.08 -22.64 -20.42
N GLY A 50 -11.78 -21.52 -20.61
CA GLY A 50 -13.11 -21.29 -20.05
C GLY A 50 -13.12 -20.59 -18.69
N ASP A 51 -12.01 -20.60 -17.94
CA ASP A 51 -11.89 -19.94 -16.64
C ASP A 51 -11.47 -18.48 -16.79
N LEU A 52 -12.06 -17.60 -15.98
CA LEU A 52 -11.62 -16.22 -15.83
C LEU A 52 -10.30 -16.18 -15.07
N VAL A 53 -9.29 -15.59 -15.68
CA VAL A 53 -7.98 -15.34 -15.06
C VAL A 53 -7.92 -13.90 -14.60
N GLY A 54 -7.39 -13.66 -13.41
CA GLY A 54 -7.13 -12.32 -12.93
C GLY A 54 -5.84 -12.23 -12.14
N THR A 55 -5.25 -11.04 -12.19
CA THR A 55 -4.05 -10.67 -11.45
C THR A 55 -4.46 -9.79 -10.28
N ALA A 56 -4.25 -10.28 -9.07
CA ALA A 56 -4.45 -9.55 -7.83
C ALA A 56 -3.16 -8.83 -7.43
N VAL A 57 -3.30 -7.60 -6.99
CA VAL A 57 -2.21 -6.79 -6.42
C VAL A 57 -2.53 -6.55 -4.96
N PHE A 58 -1.62 -6.94 -4.09
CA PHE A 58 -1.71 -6.78 -2.64
C PHE A 58 -0.71 -5.74 -2.18
N ARG A 59 -1.17 -4.84 -1.32
CA ARG A 59 -0.35 -3.81 -0.69
C ARG A 59 -0.21 -4.09 0.81
N PRO A 60 0.93 -3.78 1.43
CA PRO A 60 1.10 -3.89 2.86
C PRO A 60 0.03 -3.09 3.61
N THR A 61 -0.29 -3.50 4.83
CA THR A 61 -1.15 -2.74 5.75
C THR A 61 -0.36 -2.17 6.92
N ALA A 62 0.82 -2.71 7.21
CA ALA A 62 1.69 -2.23 8.26
C ALA A 62 2.14 -0.80 7.97
N THR A 63 1.75 0.13 8.85
CA THR A 63 2.22 1.51 8.81
C THR A 63 3.20 1.75 9.95
N ARG A 64 4.06 2.74 9.78
CA ARG A 64 4.91 3.26 10.85
C ARG A 64 4.86 4.78 10.86
N THR A 65 5.20 5.34 12.00
CA THR A 65 5.27 6.79 12.18
C THR A 65 6.71 7.24 12.13
N ILE A 66 6.97 8.33 11.42
CA ILE A 66 8.24 9.06 11.45
C ILE A 66 7.97 10.50 11.87
N GLU A 67 8.93 11.10 12.54
CA GLU A 67 8.80 12.44 13.09
C GLU A 67 10.01 13.26 12.68
N ALA A 68 9.78 14.55 12.42
CA ALA A 68 10.84 15.50 12.14
C ALA A 68 10.52 16.86 12.74
N GLU A 69 11.57 17.56 13.14
CA GLU A 69 11.46 18.90 13.71
C GLU A 69 12.20 19.91 12.85
N GLY A 70 11.67 21.12 12.80
CA GLY A 70 12.26 22.24 12.09
C GLY A 70 11.83 23.58 12.66
N ARG A 71 12.57 24.63 12.27
CA ARG A 71 12.29 26.01 12.69
C ARG A 71 10.92 26.49 12.18
N ASP A 72 10.54 26.08 10.99
CA ASP A 72 9.28 26.39 10.31
C ASP A 72 8.78 25.15 9.55
N TYR A 73 7.56 25.22 8.98
CA TYR A 73 6.97 24.12 8.22
C TYR A 73 7.85 23.65 7.05
N PRO A 74 8.40 24.52 6.18
CA PRO A 74 9.30 24.09 5.09
C PRO A 74 10.54 23.33 5.59
N SER A 75 11.19 23.82 6.66
CA SER A 75 12.36 23.18 7.24
C SER A 75 12.03 21.81 7.83
N ALA A 76 10.93 21.71 8.56
CA ALA A 76 10.45 20.45 9.13
C ALA A 76 10.04 19.45 8.04
N ARG A 77 9.43 19.93 6.94
CA ARG A 77 9.05 19.11 5.79
C ARG A 77 10.27 18.52 5.08
N LYS A 78 11.31 19.33 4.86
CA LYS A 78 12.56 18.86 4.27
C LYS A 78 13.26 17.82 5.16
N ALA A 79 13.28 18.04 6.47
CA ALA A 79 13.84 17.09 7.42
C ALA A 79 13.04 15.76 7.43
N LEU A 80 11.71 15.85 7.37
CA LEU A 80 10.83 14.69 7.28
C LEU A 80 11.08 13.88 6.00
N GLU A 81 11.17 14.54 4.84
CA GLU A 81 11.42 13.89 3.55
C GLU A 81 12.77 13.18 3.53
N ALA A 82 13.79 13.73 4.19
CA ALA A 82 15.10 13.07 4.34
C ALA A 82 15.06 11.81 5.22
N LEU A 83 14.02 11.65 6.06
CA LEU A 83 13.84 10.47 6.93
C LEU A 83 12.95 9.40 6.30
N VAL A 84 12.26 9.69 5.19
CA VAL A 84 11.44 8.72 4.46
C VAL A 84 12.36 7.85 3.60
N PRO A 85 12.46 6.53 3.84
CA PRO A 85 13.21 5.64 2.95
C PRO A 85 12.55 5.57 1.57
N GLU A 86 13.34 5.33 0.54
CA GLU A 86 12.86 5.27 -0.85
C GLU A 86 11.87 4.12 -1.07
N GLU A 87 12.00 3.04 -0.29
CA GLU A 87 11.13 1.87 -0.27
C GLU A 87 9.78 2.17 0.39
N GLN A 88 9.56 3.39 0.89
CA GLN A 88 8.35 3.77 1.58
C GLN A 88 7.59 4.87 0.86
N VAL A 89 6.32 4.96 1.19
CA VAL A 89 5.40 5.99 0.73
C VAL A 89 4.79 6.69 1.94
N VAL A 90 4.70 8.01 1.86
CA VAL A 90 4.00 8.83 2.84
C VAL A 90 2.50 8.75 2.58
N LEU A 91 1.74 8.36 3.59
CA LEU A 91 0.28 8.27 3.53
C LEU A 91 -0.37 9.56 4.03
N SER A 92 0.20 10.17 5.06
CA SER A 92 -0.30 11.41 5.65
C SER A 92 0.83 12.15 6.37
N VAL A 93 0.71 13.47 6.46
CA VAL A 93 1.59 14.34 7.26
C VAL A 93 0.71 15.27 8.06
N HIS A 94 0.98 15.42 9.35
CA HIS A 94 0.32 16.36 10.22
C HIS A 94 1.35 17.20 10.99
N ALA A 95 1.04 18.49 11.12
CA ALA A 95 1.76 19.38 12.02
C ALA A 95 1.23 19.21 13.44
N VAL A 96 2.15 19.20 14.39
CA VAL A 96 1.82 19.23 15.81
C VAL A 96 2.13 20.64 16.29
N ASP A 97 1.09 21.44 16.46
CA ASP A 97 1.17 22.70 17.18
C ASP A 97 1.30 22.37 18.68
N GLN A 98 2.38 22.87 19.30
CA GLN A 98 2.58 22.80 20.75
C GLN A 98 1.93 23.99 21.44
#